data_AF-X0W4Q3-F1
#
_entry.id   AF-X0W4Q3-F1
#
_cell.length_a   1.000
_cell.length_b   1.000
_cell.length_c   1.000
_cell.angle_alpha   90.00
_cell.angle_beta   90.00
_cell.angle_gamma   90.00
#
_symmetry.space_group_name_H-M   'P 1'
#
loop_
_entity.id
_entity.type
_entity.pdbx_description
1 polymer ?
#
loop_
_entity_poly.entity_id
_entity_poly.type
_entity_poly.pdbx_seq_one_letter_code
_entity_poly.pdbx_strand_id
1 'polypeptide(L)'
;EDLFRLINRPYAECSLGEIIAALTLFRKEYKGKLALQMMFVQANKEQAPQMAKIAEQLCPDEVQINTPLRPCSVRPLSPEEISAIRQSFSDFERVVTVYEASTPDVVPMNKEETLRRRPKPWKNMGKLEQDDE
;
A
#
# COMPACT_ATOMS: atom_id res chain seq x y z
N GLU A 1 -17.65 0.01 -9.41
CA GLU A 1 -17.98 -1.15 -8.56
C GLU A 1 -17.20 -2.40 -8.97
N ASP A 2 -17.27 -2.82 -10.24
CA ASP A 2 -16.64 -4.07 -10.71
C ASP A 2 -15.15 -4.19 -10.40
N LEU A 3 -14.37 -3.15 -10.68
CA LEU A 3 -12.93 -3.14 -10.38
C LEU A 3 -12.63 -3.28 -8.88
N PHE A 4 -13.45 -2.66 -8.03
CA PHE A 4 -13.32 -2.76 -6.58
C PHE A 4 -13.56 -4.20 -6.11
N ARG A 5 -14.60 -4.87 -6.63
CA ARG A 5 -14.91 -6.27 -6.30
C ARG A 5 -13.89 -7.25 -6.85
N LEU A 6 -13.37 -7.00 -8.05
CA LEU A 6 -12.33 -7.81 -8.68
C LEU A 6 -11.06 -7.86 -7.82
N ILE A 7 -10.63 -6.70 -7.32
CA ILE A 7 -9.38 -6.55 -6.57
C ILE A 7 -9.56 -6.91 -5.09
N ASN A 8 -10.51 -6.29 -4.40
CA ASN A 8 -10.64 -6.38 -2.95
C ASN A 8 -11.45 -7.60 -2.49
N ARG A 9 -12.29 -8.17 -3.36
CA ARG A 9 -13.12 -9.35 -3.09
C ARG A 9 -13.77 -9.32 -1.70
N PRO A 10 -14.53 -8.26 -1.37
CA PRO A 10 -15.14 -8.12 -0.06
C PRO A 10 -16.04 -9.31 0.24
N TYR A 11 -15.92 -9.86 1.45
CA TYR A 11 -16.71 -11.02 1.89
C TYR A 11 -18.20 -10.66 2.13
N ALA A 12 -18.48 -9.41 2.52
CA ALA A 12 -19.82 -8.89 2.72
C ALA A 12 -20.31 -8.10 1.48
N GLU A 13 -21.60 -7.79 1.42
CA GLU A 13 -22.21 -6.90 0.41
C GLU A 13 -21.79 -5.43 0.55
N CYS A 14 -20.58 -5.16 1.03
CA CYS A 14 -20.06 -3.81 1.15
C CYS A 14 -19.63 -3.30 -0.23
N SER A 15 -20.26 -2.22 -0.68
CA SER A 15 -19.92 -1.50 -1.90
C SER A 15 -18.83 -0.45 -1.64
N LEU A 16 -18.13 -0.05 -2.70
CA LEU A 16 -17.15 1.04 -2.58
C LEU A 16 -17.80 2.35 -2.13
N GLY A 17 -19.03 2.62 -2.60
CA GLY A 17 -19.77 3.83 -2.25
C GLY A 17 -20.10 3.91 -0.75
N GLU A 18 -20.51 2.79 -0.13
CA GLU A 18 -20.76 2.73 1.30
C GLU A 18 -19.50 2.97 2.12
N ILE A 19 -18.35 2.42 1.69
CA ILE A 19 -17.06 2.67 2.34
C ILE A 19 -16.71 4.15 2.30
N ILE A 20 -16.81 4.79 1.13
CA ILE A 20 -16.51 6.21 0.98
C ILE A 20 -17.45 7.06 1.83
N ALA A 21 -18.75 6.74 1.86
CA ALA A 21 -19.74 7.45 2.67
C ALA A 21 -19.42 7.31 4.17
N ALA A 22 -19.11 6.10 4.64
CA ALA A 22 -18.73 5.85 6.02
C ALA A 22 -17.43 6.58 6.40
N LEU A 23 -16.40 6.56 5.55
CA LEU A 23 -15.16 7.29 5.78
C LEU A 23 -15.37 8.82 5.79
N THR A 24 -16.26 9.33 4.93
CA THR A 24 -16.63 10.75 4.92
C THR A 24 -17.29 11.15 6.24
N LEU A 25 -18.22 10.33 6.76
CA LEU A 25 -18.83 10.55 8.06
C LEU A 25 -17.80 10.47 9.19
N PHE A 26 -16.95 9.45 9.18
CA PHE A 26 -15.86 9.28 10.14
C PHE A 26 -14.95 10.51 10.17
N ARG A 27 -14.56 11.05 9.00
CA ARG A 27 -13.70 12.24 8.94
C ARG A 27 -14.33 13.48 9.57
N LYS A 28 -15.66 13.64 9.49
CA LYS A 28 -16.36 14.79 10.10
C LYS A 28 -16.22 14.80 11.62
N GLU A 29 -16.24 13.64 12.25
CA GLU A 29 -16.18 13.51 13.71
C GLU A 29 -14.74 13.35 14.21
N TYR A 30 -13.91 12.59 13.49
CA TYR A 30 -12.55 12.29 13.90
C TYR A 30 -11.57 13.45 13.61
N LYS A 31 -11.00 14.01 14.68
CA LYS A 31 -10.07 15.15 14.64
C LYS A 31 -8.58 14.76 14.67
N GLY A 32 -8.28 13.46 14.76
CA GLY A 32 -6.90 12.98 14.67
C GLY A 32 -6.40 12.91 13.22
N LYS A 33 -5.19 12.35 13.06
CA LYS A 33 -4.57 12.12 11.76
C LYS A 33 -5.23 10.97 11.03
N LEU A 34 -5.64 11.20 9.79
CA LEU A 34 -6.15 10.20 8.85
C LEU A 34 -5.13 9.99 7.74
N ALA A 35 -4.59 8.78 7.64
CA ALA A 35 -3.76 8.36 6.51
C ALA A 35 -4.55 7.41 5.61
N LEU A 36 -4.58 7.68 4.31
CA LEU A 36 -5.17 6.78 3.32
C LEU A 36 -4.10 5.94 2.65
N GLN A 37 -4.19 4.63 2.80
CA GLN A 37 -3.36 3.69 2.05
C GLN A 37 -4.08 3.27 0.78
N MET A 38 -3.46 3.55 -0.37
CA MET A 38 -3.98 3.24 -1.69
C MET A 38 -3.03 2.30 -2.41
N MET A 39 -3.48 1.08 -2.67
CA MET A 39 -2.68 0.07 -3.37
C MET A 39 -2.97 0.06 -4.87
N PHE A 40 -1.91 0.19 -5.65
CA PHE A 40 -1.92 0.16 -7.10
C PHE A 40 -1.25 -1.10 -7.65
N VAL A 41 -1.91 -1.67 -8.64
CA VAL A 41 -1.52 -2.86 -9.41
C VAL A 41 -1.87 -2.60 -10.88
N GLN A 42 -1.42 -3.47 -11.78
CA GLN A 42 -1.67 -3.29 -13.22
C GLN A 42 -3.16 -3.09 -13.57
N ALA A 43 -4.07 -3.71 -12.81
CA ALA A 43 -5.51 -3.63 -13.06
C ALA A 43 -6.14 -2.26 -12.74
N ASN A 44 -5.58 -1.47 -11.82
CA ASN A 44 -6.16 -0.20 -11.37
C ASN A 44 -5.24 1.02 -11.55
N LYS A 45 -4.03 0.87 -12.09
CA LYS A 45 -3.07 1.99 -12.22
C LYS A 45 -3.64 3.19 -12.98
N GLU A 46 -4.45 2.95 -14.01
CA GLU A 46 -5.10 4.00 -14.81
C GLU A 46 -6.23 4.74 -14.06
N GLN A 47 -6.61 4.28 -12.86
CA GLN A 47 -7.62 4.92 -12.03
C GLN A 47 -7.03 5.93 -11.03
N ALA A 48 -5.73 6.20 -11.10
CA ALA A 48 -5.07 7.14 -10.20
C ALA A 48 -5.76 8.52 -10.13
N PRO A 49 -6.18 9.16 -11.24
CA PRO A 49 -6.89 10.44 -11.17
C PRO A 49 -8.24 10.36 -10.45
N GLN A 50 -8.99 9.27 -10.64
CA GLN A 50 -10.27 9.06 -9.97
C GLN A 50 -10.08 8.79 -8.48
N MET A 51 -9.04 8.02 -8.12
CA MET A 51 -8.70 7.74 -6.73
C MET A 51 -8.21 9.00 -5.98
N ALA A 52 -7.47 9.88 -6.66
CA ALA A 52 -7.06 11.18 -6.12
C ALA A 52 -8.29 12.04 -5.77
N LYS A 53 -9.27 12.13 -6.67
CA LYS A 53 -10.54 12.84 -6.39
C LYS A 53 -11.30 12.26 -5.19
N ILE A 54 -11.28 10.95 -5.01
CA ILE A 54 -11.88 10.31 -3.82
C ILE A 54 -11.07 10.68 -2.56
N ALA A 55 -9.74 10.69 -2.63
CA ALA A 55 -8.90 11.11 -1.51
C ALA A 55 -9.16 12.58 -1.12
N GLU A 56 -9.35 13.49 -2.10
CA GLU A 56 -9.67 14.90 -1.84
C GLU A 56 -10.95 15.04 -1.00
N GLN A 57 -11.99 14.27 -1.35
CA GLN A 57 -13.26 14.25 -0.62
C GLN A 57 -13.12 13.79 0.84
N LEU A 58 -12.14 12.91 1.11
CA LEU A 58 -11.88 12.35 2.43
C LEU A 58 -10.93 13.22 3.27
N CYS A 59 -10.35 14.28 2.70
CA CYS A 59 -9.43 15.23 3.34
C CYS A 59 -8.43 14.59 4.32
N PRO A 60 -7.59 13.64 3.87
CA PRO A 60 -6.60 12.98 4.70
C PRO A 60 -5.41 13.88 5.01
N ASP A 61 -4.71 13.57 6.09
CA ASP A 61 -3.44 14.19 6.47
C ASP A 61 -2.25 13.57 5.73
N GLU A 62 -2.42 12.36 5.17
CA GLU A 62 -1.39 11.64 4.43
C GLU A 62 -2.02 10.67 3.42
N VAL A 63 -1.44 10.60 2.21
CA VAL A 63 -1.75 9.55 1.23
C VAL A 63 -0.52 8.66 1.04
N GLN A 64 -0.70 7.35 1.19
CA GLN A 64 0.35 6.35 0.98
C GLN A 64 0.06 5.55 -0.28
N ILE A 65 0.89 5.73 -1.30
CA ILE A 65 0.81 5.04 -2.60
C ILE A 65 1.64 3.76 -2.53
N ASN A 66 0.96 2.63 -2.57
CA ASN A 66 1.54 1.31 -2.36
C ASN A 66 1.42 0.41 -3.58
N THR A 67 2.29 -0.59 -3.68
CA THR A 67 2.18 -1.72 -4.61
C THR A 67 2.69 -2.98 -3.89
N PRO A 68 2.22 -4.21 -4.21
CA PRO A 68 2.55 -5.38 -3.40
C PRO A 68 4.00 -5.84 -3.60
N LEU A 69 4.93 -5.29 -2.81
CA LEU A 69 6.34 -5.71 -2.80
C LEU A 69 6.56 -7.06 -2.11
N ARG A 70 5.56 -7.54 -1.35
CA ARG A 70 5.63 -8.86 -0.71
C ARG A 70 5.46 -9.96 -1.75
N PRO A 71 6.09 -11.14 -1.56
CA PRO A 71 5.83 -12.30 -2.40
C PRO A 71 4.33 -12.64 -2.43
N CYS A 72 3.70 -12.44 -3.58
CA CYS A 72 2.31 -12.79 -3.84
C CYS A 72 2.09 -13.04 -5.34
N SER A 73 0.87 -13.44 -5.73
CA SER A 73 0.52 -13.73 -7.13
C SER A 73 0.40 -12.49 -8.01
N VAL A 74 0.31 -11.31 -7.41
CA VAL A 74 0.17 -10.03 -8.13
C VAL A 74 1.55 -9.37 -8.24
N ARG A 75 1.94 -8.99 -9.45
CA ARG A 75 3.21 -8.30 -9.68
C ARG A 75 3.13 -6.85 -9.16
N PRO A 76 4.18 -6.34 -8.50
CA PRO A 76 4.27 -4.93 -8.16
C PRO A 76 4.43 -4.09 -9.44
N LEU A 77 3.94 -2.86 -9.39
CA LEU A 77 4.27 -1.82 -10.36
C LEU A 77 5.72 -1.38 -10.21
N SER A 78 6.35 -0.88 -11.27
CA SER A 78 7.71 -0.35 -11.19
C SER A 78 7.78 0.98 -10.43
N PRO A 79 8.97 1.41 -9.97
CA PRO A 79 9.16 2.75 -9.41
C PRO A 79 8.70 3.87 -10.35
N GLU A 80 8.92 3.74 -11.66
CA GLU A 80 8.51 4.71 -12.67
C GLU A 80 6.98 4.78 -12.79
N GLU A 81 6.31 3.63 -12.78
CA GLU A 81 4.84 3.58 -12.79
C GLU A 81 4.25 4.20 -11.52
N ILE A 82 4.85 3.93 -10.36
CA ILE A 82 4.43 4.55 -9.09
C ILE A 82 4.70 6.06 -9.09
N SER A 83 5.81 6.50 -9.66
CA SER A 83 6.11 7.93 -9.82
C SER A 83 5.10 8.62 -10.74
N ALA A 84 4.65 7.97 -11.81
CA ALA A 84 3.60 8.49 -12.68
C ALA A 84 2.25 8.59 -11.94
N ILE A 85 1.88 7.56 -11.17
CA ILE A 85 0.68 7.57 -10.32
C ILE A 85 0.74 8.71 -9.30
N ARG A 86 1.90 8.91 -8.66
CA ARG A 86 2.11 9.98 -7.67
C ARG A 86 1.78 11.37 -8.23
N GLN A 87 2.00 11.62 -9.52
CA GLN A 87 1.66 12.91 -10.14
C GLN A 87 0.17 13.23 -10.06
N SER A 88 -0.71 12.22 -10.01
CA SER A 88 -2.16 12.43 -9.82
C SER A 88 -2.52 12.93 -8.41
N PHE A 89 -1.59 12.87 -7.45
CA PHE A 89 -1.77 13.25 -6.06
C PHE A 89 -0.93 14.50 -5.70
N SER A 90 -0.60 15.35 -6.68
CA SER A 90 0.24 16.55 -6.48
C SER A 90 -0.34 17.55 -5.48
N ASP A 91 -1.66 17.56 -5.32
CA ASP A 91 -2.38 18.56 -4.53
C ASP A 91 -2.46 18.20 -3.04
N PHE A 92 -1.94 17.04 -2.64
CA PHE A 92 -1.87 16.61 -1.25
C PHE A 92 -0.58 17.06 -0.59
N GLU A 93 -0.67 17.62 0.62
CA GLU A 93 0.49 18.10 1.38
C GLU A 93 1.53 16.99 1.65
N ARG A 94 1.05 15.76 1.89
CA ARG A 94 1.92 14.63 2.22
C ARG A 94 1.53 13.37 1.47
N VAL A 95 2.38 13.01 0.50
CA VAL A 95 2.30 11.76 -0.25
C VAL A 95 3.57 10.95 -0.04
N VAL A 96 3.42 9.70 0.38
CA VAL A 96 4.51 8.75 0.59
C VAL A 96 4.34 7.58 -0.36
N THR A 97 5.42 7.10 -0.98
CA THR A 97 5.40 5.90 -1.81
C THR A 97 6.11 4.74 -1.11
N VAL A 98 5.72 3.51 -1.44
CA VAL A 98 6.37 2.30 -0.90
C VAL A 98 7.87 2.22 -1.21
N TYR A 99 8.34 2.91 -2.25
CA TYR A 99 9.75 2.93 -2.64
C TYR A 99 10.58 3.99 -1.92
N GLU A 100 9.95 4.99 -1.31
CA GLU A 100 10.62 6.06 -0.58
C GLU A 100 10.61 5.84 0.93
N ALA A 101 9.76 4.94 1.43
CA ALA A 101 9.65 4.65 2.85
C ALA A 101 10.96 4.04 3.38
N SER A 102 11.60 4.73 4.34
CA SER A 102 12.76 4.20 5.04
C SER A 102 12.36 3.00 5.91
N THR A 103 13.07 1.89 5.75
CA THR A 103 12.92 0.75 6.67
C THR A 103 13.92 0.92 7.81
N PRO A 104 13.46 0.92 9.08
CA PRO A 104 14.39 1.00 10.21
C PRO A 104 15.21 -0.29 10.27
N ASP A 105 16.51 -0.15 10.54
CA ASP A 105 17.37 -1.29 10.84
C ASP A 105 16.94 -1.91 12.17
N VAL A 106 16.31 -3.08 12.10
CA VAL A 106 15.82 -3.82 13.27
C VAL A 106 16.65 -5.07 13.49
N VAL A 107 17.20 -5.20 14.70
CA VAL A 107 17.88 -6.42 15.14
C VAL A 107 16.85 -7.32 15.83
N PRO A 108 16.65 -8.57 15.37
CA PRO A 108 15.74 -9.49 16.05
C PRO A 108 16.25 -9.79 17.46
N MET A 109 15.38 -9.69 18.47
CA MET A 109 15.72 -10.09 19.85
C MET A 109 16.13 -11.57 19.95
N ASN A 110 15.54 -12.44 19.11
CA ASN A 110 15.92 -13.85 18.97
C ASN A 110 15.92 -14.23 17.48
N LYS A 111 17.12 -14.41 16.91
CA LYS A 111 17.31 -14.69 15.49
C LYS A 111 16.77 -16.07 15.07
N GLU A 112 16.95 -17.10 15.90
CA GLU A 112 16.52 -18.48 15.62
C GLU A 112 15.00 -18.60 15.58
N GLU A 113 14.31 -18.08 16.60
CA GLU A 113 12.84 -18.10 16.64
C GLU A 113 12.24 -17.23 15.51
N THR A 114 12.90 -16.12 15.18
CA THR A 114 12.50 -15.29 14.02
C THR A 114 12.60 -16.08 12.71
N LEU A 115 13.67 -16.85 12.50
CA LEU A 115 13.85 -17.68 11.31
C LEU A 115 12.85 -18.85 11.24
N ARG A 116 12.48 -19.45 12.38
CA ARG A 116 11.43 -20.48 12.43
C ARG A 116 10.07 -19.94 11.99
N ARG A 117 9.71 -18.73 12.44
CA ARG A 117 8.41 -18.08 12.13
C ARG A 117 8.38 -17.42 10.76
N ARG A 118 9.53 -16.91 10.30
CA ARG A 118 9.68 -16.20 9.03
C ARG A 118 10.89 -16.76 8.26
N PRO A 119 10.79 -18.01 7.77
CA PRO A 119 11.82 -18.56 6.92
C PRO A 119 12.02 -17.64 5.71
N LYS A 120 13.29 -17.36 5.37
CA LYS A 120 13.60 -16.48 4.24
C LYS A 120 12.94 -17.05 2.97
N PRO A 121 12.42 -16.21 2.06
CA PRO A 121 11.91 -16.68 0.77
C PRO A 121 13.02 -17.45 0.04
N TRP A 122 12.67 -18.56 -0.61
CA TRP A 122 13.60 -19.43 -1.38
C TRP A 122 14.58 -18.65 -2.30
N LYS A 123 14.14 -17.49 -2.82
CA LYS A 123 14.93 -16.61 -3.69
C LYS A 123 16.21 -16.02 -3.06
N ASN A 124 16.36 -16.09 -1.73
CA ASN A 124 17.50 -15.50 -1.01
C ASN A 124 18.48 -16.55 -0.44
N MET A 125 18.36 -17.83 -0.80
CA MET A 125 19.26 -18.89 -0.30
C MET A 125 20.67 -18.83 -0.93
N GLY A 126 20.84 -18.34 -2.15
CA GLY A 126 22.14 -18.29 -2.83
C GLY A 126 23.10 -17.18 -2.38
N LYS A 127 22.73 -16.35 -1.40
CA LYS A 127 23.60 -15.31 -0.82
C LYS A 127 24.19 -15.70 0.54
N LEU A 128 23.88 -16.89 1.05
CA LEU A 128 24.36 -17.36 2.36
C LEU A 128 25.75 -18.00 2.31
N GLU A 129 26.31 -18.27 1.13
CA GLU A 129 27.64 -18.89 1.02
C GLU A 129 28.80 -17.88 1.02
N GLN A 130 28.55 -16.57 1.18
CA GLN A 130 29.60 -15.53 1.17
C GLN A 130 29.69 -14.69 2.45
N ASP A 131 28.79 -14.86 3.40
CA ASP A 131 28.81 -14.11 4.67
C ASP A 131 29.34 -14.95 5.86
N ASP A 132 29.75 -16.20 5.60
CA ASP A 132 30.33 -17.13 6.59
C ASP A 132 31.86 -17.31 6.39
N GLU A 133 32.55 -16.37 5.73
CA GLU A 133 34.03 -16.28 5.67
C GLU A 133 34.59 -15.04 6.38
#